data_AF-A0A737J293-F1
#
_entry.id   AF-A0A737J293-F1
#
_cell.length_a   1.000
_cell.length_b   1.000
_cell.length_c   1.000
_cell.angle_alpha   90.00
_cell.angle_beta   90.00
_cell.angle_gamma   90.00
#
_symmetry.space_group_name_H-M   'P 1'
#
loop_
_entity.id
_entity.type
_entity.pdbx_description
1 polymer ?
#
loop_
_entity_poly.entity_id
_entity_poly.type
_entity_poly.pdbx_seq_one_letter_code
_entity_poly.pdbx_strand_id
1 'polypeptide(L)'
;MKRIHPLMASRQSADYRQPWQTSGVWRRSINFVAKSGELLTLHRRGSGFSPGGWILRGGDFDALRDVLTDGEKPQLTAVGIQIGEFLLCEPERRCSLRVPRYPASPRLNATYMQRSEETGLFGPLTVAAAQPLCPELRQFRHCFQSALAGAATDWRQWLGKGPGLTPSHDDTLTGMLLAAWYFGAMDERAGRNFFDQSGSLDRATTLVSVSYLRYAAMGYFASPLLHFIHALRRDARTETAIDGLLALGHTSGADTLLGFWLGQQIVKG
;
A
#
# COMPACT_ATOMS: atom_id res chain seq x y z
N MET A 1 -6.19 22.04 25.80
CA MET A 1 -6.20 21.03 24.72
C MET A 1 -5.10 21.36 23.73
N LYS A 2 -4.13 20.46 23.53
CA LYS A 2 -2.99 20.65 22.63
C LYS A 2 -3.42 20.35 21.19
N ARG A 3 -3.22 21.29 20.26
CA ARG A 3 -3.62 21.10 18.85
C ARG A 3 -2.50 20.48 18.04
N ILE A 4 -2.81 19.42 17.31
CA ILE A 4 -1.93 18.77 16.35
C ILE A 4 -2.47 19.06 14.95
N HIS A 5 -1.66 19.74 14.13
CA HIS A 5 -1.99 20.04 12.76
C HIS A 5 -1.25 19.08 11.83
N PRO A 6 -1.96 18.16 11.14
CA PRO A 6 -1.35 17.30 10.13
C PRO A 6 -0.61 18.12 9.08
N LEU A 7 0.55 17.62 8.66
CA LEU A 7 1.35 18.26 7.61
C LEU A 7 0.65 18.15 6.24
N MET A 8 -0.02 17.01 6.01
CA MET A 8 -0.68 16.68 4.76
C MET A 8 -1.60 15.48 4.96
N ALA A 9 -2.64 15.36 4.14
CA ALA A 9 -3.41 14.14 3.97
C ALA A 9 -3.48 13.72 2.50
N SER A 10 -3.75 12.44 2.29
CA SER A 10 -4.21 11.98 0.98
C SER A 10 -5.61 12.54 0.68
N ARG A 11 -5.89 12.83 -0.60
CA ARG A 11 -7.24 13.17 -1.08
C ARG A 11 -8.20 11.98 -0.97
N GLN A 12 -7.67 10.77 -0.88
CA GLN A 12 -8.42 9.53 -0.78
C GLN A 12 -8.62 9.05 0.67
N SER A 13 -8.08 9.79 1.66
CA SER A 13 -8.30 9.46 3.07
C SER A 13 -9.79 9.52 3.40
N ALA A 14 -10.27 8.58 4.20
CA ALA A 14 -11.65 8.58 4.69
C ALA A 14 -12.04 9.91 5.34
N ASP A 15 -13.33 10.24 5.29
CA ASP A 15 -13.85 11.39 6.04
C ASP A 15 -13.66 11.11 7.54
N TYR A 16 -13.02 12.03 8.25
CA TYR A 16 -12.78 11.88 9.68
C TYR A 16 -14.05 12.05 10.52
N ARG A 17 -15.12 12.63 9.96
CA ARG A 17 -16.39 12.94 10.65
C ARG A 17 -17.27 11.69 10.87
N GLN A 18 -16.65 10.60 11.29
CA GLN A 18 -17.30 9.33 11.57
C GLN A 18 -16.66 8.65 12.78
N PRO A 19 -17.37 7.77 13.51
CA PRO A 19 -16.82 7.14 14.70
C PRO A 19 -15.61 6.28 14.38
N TRP A 20 -14.50 6.52 15.09
CA TRP A 20 -13.25 5.81 14.95
C TRP A 20 -12.96 4.92 16.16
N GLN A 21 -12.27 3.82 15.91
CA GLN A 21 -11.64 3.00 16.92
C GLN A 21 -10.17 2.75 16.54
N THR A 22 -9.25 2.82 17.49
CA THR A 22 -7.87 2.39 17.29
C THR A 22 -7.83 0.90 16.98
N SER A 23 -7.24 0.55 15.84
CA SER A 23 -7.03 -0.83 15.37
C SER A 23 -5.55 -1.23 15.38
N GLY A 24 -4.68 -0.33 15.84
CA GLY A 24 -3.31 -0.63 16.18
C GLY A 24 -2.40 0.58 16.19
N VAL A 25 -1.35 0.49 17.00
CA VAL A 25 -0.39 1.55 17.28
C VAL A 25 1.00 0.97 17.08
N TRP A 26 1.71 1.43 16.05
CA TRP A 26 3.05 0.96 15.69
C TRP A 26 4.07 2.09 15.74
N ARG A 27 5.34 1.73 15.59
CA ARG A 27 6.47 2.67 15.66
C ARG A 27 6.35 3.85 14.68
N ARG A 28 5.75 3.64 13.50
CA ARG A 28 5.69 4.63 12.41
C ARG A 28 4.27 4.91 11.89
N SER A 29 3.28 4.17 12.35
CA SER A 29 1.89 4.30 11.93
C SER A 29 0.93 4.06 13.09
N ILE A 30 -0.23 4.71 13.04
CA ILE A 30 -1.38 4.45 13.92
C ILE A 30 -2.58 4.25 13.00
N ASN A 31 -3.35 3.19 13.19
CA ASN A 31 -4.54 2.93 12.39
C ASN A 31 -5.80 3.16 13.22
N PHE A 32 -6.73 3.92 12.64
CA PHE A 32 -8.11 4.00 13.07
C PHE A 32 -9.01 3.28 12.07
N VAL A 33 -9.98 2.52 12.57
CA VAL A 33 -11.01 1.86 11.79
C VAL A 33 -12.38 2.44 12.12
N ALA A 34 -13.18 2.69 11.10
CA ALA A 34 -14.58 3.05 11.25
C ALA A 34 -15.46 1.80 11.20
N LYS A 35 -16.71 1.90 11.71
CA LYS A 35 -17.68 0.79 11.61
C LYS A 35 -17.97 0.34 10.18
N SER A 36 -17.79 1.23 9.20
CA SER A 36 -17.91 0.96 7.77
C SER A 36 -16.79 0.07 7.21
N GLY A 37 -15.71 -0.15 7.98
CA GLY A 37 -14.48 -0.80 7.52
C GLY A 37 -13.50 0.15 6.85
N GLU A 38 -13.78 1.46 6.81
CA GLU A 38 -12.79 2.45 6.35
C GLU A 38 -11.60 2.54 7.31
N LEU A 39 -10.41 2.74 6.74
CA LEU A 39 -9.15 2.85 7.46
C LEU A 39 -8.61 4.27 7.32
N LEU A 40 -8.27 4.88 8.45
CA LEU A 40 -7.49 6.12 8.52
C LEU A 40 -6.14 5.80 9.16
N THR A 41 -5.04 6.01 8.43
CA THR A 41 -3.69 5.78 8.97
C THR A 41 -2.99 7.10 9.26
N LEU A 42 -2.57 7.33 10.50
CA LEU A 42 -1.65 8.42 10.83
C LEU A 42 -0.23 7.92 10.61
N HIS A 43 0.56 8.65 9.82
CA HIS A 43 1.94 8.32 9.49
C HIS A 43 2.90 9.30 10.14
N ARG A 44 3.97 8.76 10.74
CA ARG A 44 5.09 9.56 11.22
C ARG A 44 5.89 10.09 10.03
N ARG A 45 6.12 11.41 9.96
CA ARG A 45 6.94 12.06 8.91
C ARG A 45 8.26 11.29 8.67
N GLY A 46 8.56 11.05 7.40
CA GLY A 46 9.76 10.34 6.94
C GLY A 46 9.55 8.86 6.64
N SER A 47 8.37 8.30 6.91
CA SER A 47 8.08 6.87 6.73
C SER A 47 7.36 6.54 5.41
N GLY A 48 7.15 7.55 4.55
CA GLY A 48 6.12 7.50 3.52
C GLY A 48 4.72 7.66 4.11
N PHE A 49 3.70 7.75 3.26
CA PHE A 49 2.29 7.74 3.65
C PHE A 49 1.41 7.07 2.58
N SER A 50 0.31 6.49 3.04
CA SER A 50 -0.63 5.68 2.25
C SER A 50 -1.82 6.49 1.72
N PRO A 51 -2.56 5.98 0.71
CA PRO A 51 -3.76 6.64 0.18
C PRO A 51 -4.87 6.89 1.21
N GLY A 52 -4.95 6.09 2.27
CA GLY A 52 -5.87 6.30 3.40
C GLY A 52 -5.31 7.20 4.51
N GLY A 53 -4.17 7.87 4.29
CA GLY A 53 -3.34 8.35 5.38
C GLY A 53 -3.21 9.87 5.55
N TRP A 54 -2.90 10.27 6.79
CA TRP A 54 -2.48 11.62 7.20
C TRP A 54 -1.03 11.59 7.69
N ILE A 55 -0.27 12.66 7.49
CA ILE A 55 1.13 12.76 7.92
C ILE A 55 1.23 13.72 9.09
N LEU A 56 1.86 13.27 10.16
CA LEU A 56 2.12 14.08 11.36
C LEU A 56 3.61 14.39 11.49
N ARG A 57 3.94 15.51 12.16
CA ARG A 57 5.32 15.77 12.59
C ARG A 57 5.76 14.67 13.56
N GLY A 58 7.06 14.40 13.62
CA GLY A 58 7.62 13.33 14.46
C GLY A 58 7.19 13.45 15.93
N GLY A 59 7.40 14.61 16.54
CA GLY A 59 7.01 14.85 17.93
C GLY A 59 5.50 14.73 18.18
N ASP A 60 4.67 15.28 17.28
CA ASP A 60 3.21 15.19 17.38
C ASP A 60 2.73 13.73 17.29
N PHE A 61 3.31 12.96 16.35
CA PHE A 61 3.01 11.54 16.20
C PHE A 61 3.42 10.73 17.44
N ASP A 62 4.66 10.94 17.91
CA ASP A 62 5.19 10.21 19.05
C ASP A 62 4.36 10.50 20.32
N ALA A 63 3.93 11.76 20.51
CA ALA A 63 3.05 12.15 21.61
C ALA A 63 1.66 11.47 21.55
N LEU A 64 1.05 11.36 20.35
CA LEU A 64 -0.21 10.62 20.19
C LEU A 64 -0.03 9.12 20.44
N ARG A 65 1.06 8.55 19.93
CA ARG A 65 1.38 7.12 20.10
C ARG A 65 1.51 6.74 21.58
N ASP A 66 2.08 7.62 22.39
CA ASP A 66 2.34 7.35 23.81
C ASP A 66 1.07 7.43 24.68
N VAL A 67 -0.01 8.07 24.18
CA VAL A 67 -1.30 8.14 24.90
C VAL A 67 -2.36 7.19 24.35
N LEU A 68 -2.24 6.77 23.09
CA LEU A 68 -3.22 5.89 22.45
C LEU A 68 -3.02 4.44 22.86
N THR A 69 -4.13 3.79 23.17
CA THR A 69 -4.19 2.35 23.40
C THR A 69 -4.99 1.65 22.29
N ASP A 70 -4.74 0.35 22.12
CA ASP A 70 -5.49 -0.43 21.15
C ASP A 70 -6.97 -0.54 21.57
N GLY A 71 -7.87 -0.43 20.59
CA GLY A 71 -9.31 -0.42 20.83
C GLY A 71 -9.89 0.87 21.41
N GLU A 72 -9.07 1.90 21.69
CA GLU A 72 -9.53 3.21 22.16
C GLU A 72 -10.47 3.87 21.13
N LYS A 73 -11.43 4.66 21.61
CA LYS A 73 -12.43 5.34 20.77
C LYS A 73 -12.26 6.85 20.86
N PRO A 74 -11.45 7.46 19.98
CA PRO A 74 -11.29 8.91 19.93
C PRO A 74 -12.64 9.63 19.78
N GLN A 75 -12.78 10.79 20.41
CA GLN A 75 -14.00 11.58 20.35
C GLN A 75 -14.01 12.48 19.12
N LEU A 76 -15.15 12.59 18.45
CA LEU A 76 -15.31 13.46 17.29
C LEU A 76 -15.65 14.87 17.72
N THR A 77 -15.07 15.83 17.03
CA THR A 77 -15.39 17.26 17.19
C THR A 77 -15.62 17.88 15.81
N ALA A 78 -16.24 19.06 15.78
CA ALA A 78 -16.46 19.80 14.53
C ALA A 78 -15.15 20.10 13.77
N VAL A 79 -14.02 20.20 14.49
CA VAL A 79 -12.73 20.67 13.96
C VAL A 79 -11.64 19.59 13.92
N GLY A 80 -11.96 18.33 14.27
CA GLY A 80 -10.98 17.25 14.29
C GLY A 80 -11.35 16.07 15.19
N ILE A 81 -10.36 15.22 15.48
CA ILE A 81 -10.47 14.04 16.34
C ILE A 81 -9.79 14.35 17.67
N GLN A 82 -10.51 14.24 18.78
CA GLN A 82 -9.99 14.42 20.13
C GLN A 82 -9.49 13.08 20.71
N ILE A 83 -8.26 13.10 21.22
CA ILE A 83 -7.55 11.96 21.80
C ILE A 83 -6.92 12.44 23.11
N GLY A 84 -7.55 12.09 24.24
CA GLY A 84 -7.13 12.60 25.55
C GLY A 84 -7.07 14.14 25.59
N GLU A 85 -5.88 14.68 25.86
CA GLU A 85 -5.62 16.13 25.88
C GLU A 85 -5.34 16.75 24.50
N PHE A 86 -5.23 15.93 23.45
CA PHE A 86 -4.90 16.34 22.10
C PHE A 86 -6.14 16.51 21.23
N LEU A 87 -6.10 17.51 20.35
CA LEU A 87 -7.01 17.64 19.23
C LEU A 87 -6.21 17.49 17.94
N LEU A 88 -6.43 16.39 17.24
CA LEU A 88 -5.93 16.16 15.89
C LEU A 88 -6.84 16.91 14.91
N CYS A 89 -6.40 18.08 14.46
CA CYS A 89 -7.16 18.96 13.59
C CYS A 89 -7.33 18.38 12.18
N GLU A 90 -8.39 18.81 11.48
CA GLU A 90 -8.57 18.49 10.05
C GLU A 90 -7.34 18.93 9.23
N PRO A 91 -6.84 18.08 8.30
CA PRO A 91 -5.75 18.45 7.42
C PRO A 91 -6.12 19.59 6.45
N GLU A 92 -5.36 20.68 6.48
CA GLU A 92 -5.52 21.82 5.56
C GLU A 92 -4.90 21.56 4.17
N ARG A 93 -3.92 20.65 4.10
CA ARG A 93 -3.20 20.32 2.86
C ARG A 93 -3.53 18.90 2.42
N ARG A 94 -3.91 18.75 1.16
CA ARG A 94 -4.22 17.44 0.57
C ARG A 94 -3.46 17.22 -0.74
N CYS A 95 -3.04 15.99 -0.99
CA CYS A 95 -2.42 15.61 -2.27
C CYS A 95 -3.02 14.32 -2.82
N SER A 96 -2.90 14.11 -4.13
CA SER A 96 -3.31 12.86 -4.76
C SER A 96 -2.16 11.88 -4.77
N LEU A 97 -2.42 10.65 -4.33
CA LEU A 97 -1.47 9.54 -4.41
C LEU A 97 -1.73 8.62 -5.61
N ARG A 98 -2.25 9.20 -6.69
CA ARG A 98 -2.55 8.46 -7.92
C ARG A 98 -1.31 8.26 -8.77
N VAL A 99 -1.18 7.08 -9.39
CA VAL A 99 -0.17 6.84 -10.42
C VAL A 99 -0.36 7.85 -11.56
N PRO A 100 0.68 8.61 -11.93
CA PRO A 100 0.61 9.47 -13.10
C PRO A 100 0.61 8.62 -14.38
N ARG A 101 -0.16 9.05 -15.39
CA ARG A 101 -0.11 8.42 -16.72
C ARG A 101 1.15 8.87 -17.45
N TYR A 102 1.92 7.90 -17.92
CA TYR A 102 3.12 8.16 -18.72
C TYR A 102 2.94 7.55 -20.12
N PRO A 103 3.33 8.25 -21.19
CA PRO A 103 3.21 7.74 -22.56
C PRO A 103 4.23 6.63 -22.88
N ALA A 104 5.38 6.62 -22.19
CA ALA A 104 6.38 5.56 -22.25
C ALA A 104 7.01 5.39 -20.85
N SER A 105 7.10 4.14 -20.41
CA SER A 105 7.53 3.77 -19.06
C SER A 105 8.70 2.77 -19.16
N PRO A 106 9.91 3.09 -18.67
CA PRO A 106 11.03 2.16 -18.69
C PRO A 106 10.79 0.94 -17.81
N ARG A 107 11.38 -0.18 -18.19
CA ARG A 107 11.32 -1.44 -17.42
C ARG A 107 12.37 -1.45 -16.32
N LEU A 108 12.06 -2.11 -15.22
CA LEU A 108 13.04 -2.36 -14.17
C LEU A 108 14.10 -3.35 -14.68
N ASN A 109 15.38 -3.02 -14.52
CA ASN A 109 16.49 -3.89 -14.90
C ASN A 109 16.55 -5.13 -13.99
N ALA A 110 16.83 -6.29 -14.57
CA ALA A 110 16.97 -7.57 -13.85
C ALA A 110 18.06 -7.55 -12.76
N THR A 111 19.07 -6.68 -12.87
CA THR A 111 20.11 -6.52 -11.85
C THR A 111 19.55 -6.10 -10.50
N TYR A 112 18.45 -5.34 -10.48
CA TYR A 112 17.77 -4.96 -9.23
C TYR A 112 17.07 -6.13 -8.52
N MET A 113 16.92 -7.27 -9.20
CA MET A 113 16.44 -8.50 -8.57
C MET A 113 17.58 -9.32 -7.96
N GLN A 114 18.85 -8.91 -8.14
CA GLN A 114 20.02 -9.54 -7.52
C GLN A 114 20.25 -9.02 -6.08
N ARG A 115 19.16 -8.98 -5.32
CA ARG A 115 19.04 -8.46 -3.96
C ARG A 115 18.82 -9.61 -2.97
N SER A 116 19.44 -9.53 -1.78
CA SER A 116 19.39 -10.59 -0.75
C SER A 116 18.22 -10.41 0.24
N GLU A 117 17.46 -9.34 0.11
CA GLU A 117 16.33 -9.01 0.95
C GLU A 117 15.24 -10.10 0.84
N GLU A 118 14.76 -10.54 2.00
CA GLU A 118 13.81 -11.64 2.14
C GLU A 118 12.39 -11.22 1.77
N THR A 119 11.74 -12.03 0.93
CA THR A 119 10.29 -11.99 0.72
C THR A 119 9.59 -12.77 1.84
N GLY A 120 8.30 -12.51 2.07
CA GLY A 120 7.59 -13.15 3.17
C GLY A 120 7.36 -14.67 3.00
N LEU A 121 7.42 -15.18 1.76
CA LEU A 121 7.15 -16.60 1.45
C LEU A 121 8.16 -17.28 0.52
N PHE A 122 8.91 -16.52 -0.28
CA PHE A 122 9.67 -17.07 -1.42
C PHE A 122 11.19 -16.96 -1.25
N GLY A 123 11.65 -16.67 -0.03
CA GLY A 123 13.06 -16.47 0.27
C GLY A 123 13.61 -15.14 -0.27
N PRO A 124 14.93 -15.01 -0.46
CA PRO A 124 15.55 -13.81 -1.01
C PRO A 124 15.00 -13.45 -2.39
N LEU A 125 14.97 -12.14 -2.72
CA LEU A 125 14.56 -11.66 -4.04
C LEU A 125 15.32 -12.33 -5.20
N THR A 126 16.63 -12.57 -5.03
CA THR A 126 17.47 -13.32 -5.99
C THR A 126 16.90 -14.69 -6.34
N VAL A 127 16.32 -15.38 -5.36
CA VAL A 127 15.73 -16.71 -5.51
C VAL A 127 14.30 -16.60 -6.03
N ALA A 128 13.49 -15.73 -5.44
CA ALA A 128 12.07 -15.59 -5.77
C ALA A 128 11.84 -15.14 -7.24
N ALA A 129 12.75 -14.31 -7.77
CA ALA A 129 12.66 -13.79 -9.13
C ALA A 129 13.32 -14.69 -10.19
N ALA A 130 14.09 -15.71 -9.78
CA ALA A 130 14.83 -16.59 -10.67
C ALA A 130 13.91 -17.48 -11.52
N GLN A 131 14.37 -17.83 -12.71
CA GLN A 131 13.68 -18.78 -13.58
C GLN A 131 14.25 -20.20 -13.42
N PRO A 132 13.40 -21.24 -13.46
CA PRO A 132 11.94 -21.17 -13.51
C PRO A 132 11.33 -20.71 -12.17
N LEU A 133 10.26 -19.90 -12.22
CA LEU A 133 9.52 -19.51 -11.01
C LEU A 133 8.96 -20.75 -10.29
N CYS A 134 8.88 -20.67 -8.96
CA CYS A 134 8.22 -21.72 -8.17
C CYS A 134 6.75 -21.91 -8.60
N PRO A 135 6.14 -23.10 -8.37
CA PRO A 135 4.78 -23.38 -8.84
C PRO A 135 3.72 -22.36 -8.40
N GLU A 136 3.80 -21.90 -7.15
CA GLU A 136 2.85 -20.93 -6.59
C GLU A 136 2.94 -19.58 -7.29
N LEU A 137 4.15 -19.02 -7.46
CA LEU A 137 4.35 -17.78 -8.21
C LEU A 137 3.94 -17.90 -9.69
N ARG A 138 4.16 -19.07 -10.32
CA ARG A 138 3.68 -19.29 -11.71
C ARG A 138 2.16 -19.23 -11.79
N GLN A 139 1.47 -19.90 -10.87
CA GLN A 139 0.01 -19.92 -10.85
C GLN A 139 -0.56 -18.54 -10.50
N PHE A 140 0.05 -17.84 -9.54
CA PHE A 140 -0.31 -16.48 -9.17
C PHE A 140 -0.13 -15.50 -10.35
N ARG A 141 1.00 -15.61 -11.07
CA ARG A 141 1.27 -14.83 -12.29
C ARG A 141 0.23 -15.09 -13.38
N HIS A 142 -0.14 -16.35 -13.60
CA HIS A 142 -1.17 -16.74 -14.56
C HIS A 142 -2.54 -16.18 -14.18
N CYS A 143 -2.91 -16.26 -12.90
CA CYS A 143 -4.14 -15.70 -12.35
C CYS A 143 -4.24 -14.18 -12.63
N PHE A 144 -3.17 -13.44 -12.34
CA PHE A 144 -3.11 -12.00 -12.61
C PHE A 144 -3.21 -11.68 -14.10
N GLN A 145 -2.52 -12.43 -14.96
CA GLN A 145 -2.60 -12.26 -16.41
C GLN A 145 -4.03 -12.47 -16.93
N SER A 146 -4.72 -13.50 -16.44
CA SER A 146 -6.13 -13.76 -16.78
C SER A 146 -7.05 -12.65 -16.29
N ALA A 147 -6.84 -12.14 -15.07
CA ALA A 147 -7.59 -11.01 -14.53
C ALA A 147 -7.42 -9.73 -15.37
N LEU A 148 -6.18 -9.42 -15.80
CA LEU A 148 -5.92 -8.30 -16.72
C LEU A 148 -6.60 -8.46 -18.08
N ALA A 149 -6.76 -9.70 -18.55
CA ALA A 149 -7.51 -10.02 -19.77
C ALA A 149 -9.05 -9.97 -19.58
N GLY A 150 -9.53 -9.65 -18.36
CA GLY A 150 -10.95 -9.53 -18.05
C GLY A 150 -11.62 -10.83 -17.58
N ALA A 151 -10.84 -11.89 -17.30
CA ALA A 151 -11.40 -13.12 -16.78
C ALA A 151 -11.89 -12.95 -15.33
N ALA A 152 -13.04 -13.55 -15.03
CA ALA A 152 -13.59 -13.62 -13.68
C ALA A 152 -12.60 -14.33 -12.74
N THR A 153 -12.09 -13.60 -11.75
CA THR A 153 -11.00 -14.07 -10.87
C THR A 153 -11.36 -13.88 -9.40
N ASP A 154 -11.40 -14.97 -8.65
CA ASP A 154 -11.53 -14.94 -7.19
C ASP A 154 -10.15 -14.89 -6.53
N TRP A 155 -9.83 -13.76 -5.91
CA TRP A 155 -8.57 -13.51 -5.24
C TRP A 155 -8.49 -14.09 -3.83
N ARG A 156 -9.61 -14.48 -3.20
CA ARG A 156 -9.63 -14.86 -1.78
C ARG A 156 -8.68 -16.00 -1.43
N GLN A 157 -8.51 -16.96 -2.33
CA GLN A 157 -7.61 -18.10 -2.13
C GLN A 157 -6.11 -17.72 -2.20
N TRP A 158 -5.81 -16.54 -2.74
CA TRP A 158 -4.44 -16.05 -2.92
C TRP A 158 -4.01 -15.08 -1.83
N LEU A 159 -4.96 -14.30 -1.31
CA LEU A 159 -4.73 -13.28 -0.30
C LEU A 159 -4.53 -13.87 1.10
N GLY A 160 -3.91 -13.10 1.99
CA GLY A 160 -3.73 -13.49 3.38
C GLY A 160 -2.55 -14.43 3.64
N LYS A 161 -1.79 -14.79 2.61
CA LYS A 161 -0.66 -15.72 2.72
C LYS A 161 0.63 -14.98 3.06
N GLY A 162 1.25 -15.37 4.16
CA GLY A 162 2.49 -14.77 4.69
C GLY A 162 2.25 -13.98 5.98
N PRO A 163 3.33 -13.52 6.63
CA PRO A 163 3.25 -12.84 7.92
C PRO A 163 2.82 -11.37 7.81
N GLY A 164 2.36 -10.80 8.93
CA GLY A 164 2.18 -9.36 9.10
C GLY A 164 0.83 -8.81 8.66
N LEU A 165 0.70 -7.48 8.70
CA LEU A 165 -0.53 -6.77 8.34
C LEU A 165 -0.75 -6.69 6.82
N THR A 166 0.32 -6.78 6.04
CA THR A 166 0.26 -6.90 4.59
C THR A 166 0.98 -8.20 4.23
N PRO A 167 0.23 -9.32 4.13
CA PRO A 167 0.83 -10.61 3.80
C PRO A 167 1.52 -10.61 2.43
N SER A 168 2.50 -11.50 2.25
CA SER A 168 3.40 -11.56 1.10
C SER A 168 2.69 -11.52 -0.26
N HIS A 169 1.63 -12.32 -0.45
CA HIS A 169 0.89 -12.28 -1.72
C HIS A 169 0.12 -10.99 -1.96
N ASP A 170 -0.29 -10.32 -0.90
CA ASP A 170 -1.05 -9.08 -0.98
C ASP A 170 -0.13 -7.92 -1.40
N ASP A 171 1.08 -7.88 -0.83
CA ASP A 171 2.14 -6.97 -1.25
C ASP A 171 2.61 -7.29 -2.68
N THR A 172 2.74 -8.57 -3.03
CA THR A 172 3.04 -8.99 -4.41
C THR A 172 1.93 -8.53 -5.37
N LEU A 173 0.65 -8.71 -5.04
CA LEU A 173 -0.46 -8.24 -5.87
C LEU A 173 -0.46 -6.71 -6.01
N THR A 174 -0.16 -6.00 -4.92
CA THR A 174 -0.01 -4.54 -4.92
C THR A 174 1.08 -4.11 -5.90
N GLY A 175 2.23 -4.79 -5.91
CA GLY A 175 3.30 -4.56 -6.89
C GLY A 175 2.88 -4.85 -8.34
N MET A 176 2.14 -5.93 -8.57
CA MET A 176 1.64 -6.29 -9.90
C MET A 176 0.62 -5.26 -10.42
N LEU A 177 -0.28 -4.78 -9.55
CA LEU A 177 -1.21 -3.69 -9.85
C LEU A 177 -0.48 -2.39 -10.16
N LEU A 178 0.58 -2.05 -9.40
CA LEU A 178 1.43 -0.90 -9.69
C LEU A 178 2.03 -0.98 -11.09
N ALA A 179 2.57 -2.14 -11.48
CA ALA A 179 3.09 -2.37 -12.82
C ALA A 179 1.98 -2.19 -13.87
N ALA A 180 0.80 -2.79 -13.67
CA ALA A 180 -0.30 -2.67 -14.62
C ALA A 180 -0.74 -1.21 -14.85
N TRP A 181 -0.83 -0.41 -13.80
CA TRP A 181 -1.09 1.03 -13.92
C TRP A 181 0.07 1.80 -14.57
N TYR A 182 1.31 1.50 -14.19
CA TYR A 182 2.51 2.18 -14.67
C TYR A 182 2.77 1.97 -16.17
N PHE A 183 2.46 0.78 -16.69
CA PHE A 183 2.59 0.43 -18.12
C PHE A 183 1.29 0.62 -18.91
N GLY A 184 0.22 1.16 -18.30
CA GLY A 184 -1.04 1.45 -19.00
C GLY A 184 -1.88 0.22 -19.36
N ALA A 185 -1.59 -0.95 -18.78
CA ALA A 185 -2.37 -2.17 -18.95
C ALA A 185 -3.63 -2.22 -18.07
N MET A 186 -3.79 -1.28 -17.15
CA MET A 186 -4.99 -1.12 -16.32
C MET A 186 -5.55 0.30 -16.46
N ASP A 187 -6.88 0.38 -16.58
CA ASP A 187 -7.63 1.63 -16.57
C ASP A 187 -8.62 1.68 -15.40
N GLU A 188 -9.37 2.77 -15.30
CA GLU A 188 -10.32 2.97 -14.20
C GLU A 188 -11.48 1.97 -14.20
N ARG A 189 -11.88 1.46 -15.38
CA ARG A 189 -12.97 0.50 -15.48
C ARG A 189 -12.50 -0.88 -15.01
N ALA A 190 -11.35 -1.33 -15.52
CA ALA A 190 -10.73 -2.58 -15.10
C ALA A 190 -10.41 -2.54 -13.58
N GLY A 191 -9.86 -1.42 -13.09
CA GLY A 191 -9.56 -1.23 -11.68
C GLY A 191 -10.77 -1.33 -10.75
N ARG A 192 -11.89 -0.67 -11.11
CA ARG A 192 -13.15 -0.76 -10.34
C ARG A 192 -13.66 -2.19 -10.20
N ASN A 193 -13.52 -2.98 -11.25
CA ASN A 193 -14.11 -4.30 -11.34
C ASN A 193 -13.15 -5.43 -10.91
N PHE A 194 -11.89 -5.10 -10.57
CA PHE A 194 -10.80 -6.07 -10.40
C PHE A 194 -11.09 -7.13 -9.31
N PHE A 195 -11.85 -6.76 -8.28
CA PHE A 195 -12.20 -7.64 -7.15
C PHE A 195 -13.68 -8.08 -7.14
N ASP A 196 -14.47 -7.79 -8.18
CA ASP A 196 -15.93 -8.05 -8.18
C ASP A 196 -16.29 -9.51 -7.91
N GLN A 197 -15.43 -10.43 -8.35
CA GLN A 197 -15.64 -11.88 -8.21
C GLN A 197 -15.08 -12.46 -6.90
N SER A 198 -14.43 -11.62 -6.08
CA SER A 198 -13.77 -12.06 -4.84
C SER A 198 -14.67 -11.96 -3.60
N GLY A 199 -15.91 -11.49 -3.72
CA GLY A 199 -16.79 -11.26 -2.57
C GLY A 199 -16.13 -10.38 -1.49
N SER A 200 -16.18 -10.80 -0.23
CA SER A 200 -15.59 -10.09 0.91
C SER A 200 -14.10 -10.40 1.06
N LEU A 201 -13.22 -9.44 0.72
CA LEU A 201 -11.77 -9.57 0.90
C LEU A 201 -11.34 -9.61 2.37
N ASP A 202 -12.11 -9.00 3.27
CA ASP A 202 -11.90 -8.99 4.73
C ASP A 202 -11.93 -10.39 5.36
N ARG A 203 -12.50 -11.39 4.67
CA ARG A 203 -12.45 -12.79 5.09
C ARG A 203 -11.18 -13.51 4.66
N ALA A 204 -10.44 -12.95 3.71
CA ALA A 204 -9.24 -13.56 3.14
C ALA A 204 -7.96 -12.94 3.69
N THR A 205 -7.97 -11.65 4.05
CA THR A 205 -6.79 -10.95 4.55
C THR A 205 -7.14 -9.86 5.57
N THR A 206 -6.13 -9.16 6.07
CA THR A 206 -6.28 -8.11 7.08
C THR A 206 -6.96 -6.87 6.52
N LEU A 207 -7.57 -6.09 7.41
CA LEU A 207 -8.15 -4.79 7.07
C LEU A 207 -7.17 -3.84 6.36
N VAL A 208 -5.91 -3.81 6.80
CA VAL A 208 -4.87 -2.94 6.22
C VAL A 208 -4.62 -3.33 4.77
N SER A 209 -4.48 -4.63 4.52
CA SER A 209 -4.28 -5.16 3.18
C SER A 209 -5.49 -4.91 2.27
N VAL A 210 -6.71 -5.17 2.76
CA VAL A 210 -7.95 -4.86 2.01
C VAL A 210 -7.98 -3.40 1.56
N SER A 211 -7.62 -2.47 2.46
CA SER A 211 -7.54 -1.05 2.12
C SER A 211 -6.52 -0.78 1.02
N TYR A 212 -5.30 -1.30 1.15
CA TYR A 212 -4.22 -1.09 0.18
C TYR A 212 -4.53 -1.71 -1.18
N LEU A 213 -5.08 -2.92 -1.23
CA LEU A 213 -5.49 -3.60 -2.46
C LEU A 213 -6.59 -2.83 -3.19
N ARG A 214 -7.61 -2.33 -2.48
CA ARG A 214 -8.68 -1.51 -3.07
C ARG A 214 -8.13 -0.20 -3.63
N TYR A 215 -7.22 0.45 -2.93
CA TYR A 215 -6.55 1.65 -3.46
C TYR A 215 -5.68 1.34 -4.67
N ALA A 216 -4.89 0.26 -4.63
CA ALA A 216 -4.01 -0.17 -5.71
C ALA A 216 -4.81 -0.50 -6.99
N ALA A 217 -5.93 -1.20 -6.86
CA ALA A 217 -6.84 -1.48 -7.98
C ALA A 217 -7.35 -0.19 -8.63
N MET A 218 -7.59 0.86 -7.84
CA MET A 218 -8.03 2.18 -8.31
C MET A 218 -6.88 3.10 -8.76
N GLY A 219 -5.63 2.61 -8.75
CA GLY A 219 -4.46 3.36 -9.20
C GLY A 219 -3.87 4.29 -8.16
N TYR A 220 -4.14 4.07 -6.87
CA TYR A 220 -3.58 4.84 -5.76
C TYR A 220 -2.61 3.98 -4.95
N PHE A 221 -1.41 4.49 -4.70
CA PHE A 221 -0.34 3.74 -4.03
C PHE A 221 0.36 4.59 -2.98
N ALA A 222 0.97 3.93 -2.00
CA ALA A 222 1.74 4.65 -0.99
C ALA A 222 2.89 5.43 -1.64
N SER A 223 3.21 6.59 -1.08
CA SER A 223 4.24 7.49 -1.64
C SER A 223 5.61 6.84 -1.95
N PRO A 224 6.13 5.85 -1.21
CA PRO A 224 7.40 5.21 -1.60
C PRO A 224 7.30 4.47 -2.95
N LEU A 225 6.15 3.84 -3.24
CA LEU A 225 5.90 3.17 -4.52
C LEU A 225 5.84 4.19 -5.67
N LEU A 226 5.21 5.36 -5.42
CA LEU A 226 5.18 6.46 -6.38
C LEU A 226 6.57 7.07 -6.62
N HIS A 227 7.38 7.19 -5.56
CA HIS A 227 8.78 7.63 -5.68
C HIS A 227 9.61 6.62 -6.48
N PHE A 228 9.42 5.32 -6.25
CA PHE A 228 10.06 4.25 -7.02
C PHE A 228 9.76 4.37 -8.52
N ILE A 229 8.50 4.40 -8.94
CA ILE A 229 8.17 4.50 -10.37
C ILE A 229 8.60 5.84 -10.99
N HIS A 230 8.66 6.92 -10.19
CA HIS A 230 9.16 8.21 -10.63
C HIS A 230 10.67 8.18 -10.88
N ALA A 231 11.44 7.59 -9.95
CA ALA A 231 12.88 7.42 -10.07
C ALA A 231 13.23 6.53 -11.26
N LEU A 232 12.52 5.40 -11.40
CA LEU A 232 12.65 4.49 -12.55
C LEU A 232 12.40 5.22 -13.87
N ARG A 233 11.33 6.03 -13.95
CA ARG A 233 11.02 6.80 -15.16
C ARG A 233 12.09 7.84 -15.51
N ARG A 234 12.65 8.50 -14.50
CA ARG A 234 13.66 9.55 -14.69
C ARG A 234 15.06 9.01 -14.91
N ASP A 235 15.24 7.70 -14.75
CA ASP A 235 16.55 7.04 -14.68
C ASP A 235 17.49 7.78 -13.70
N ALA A 236 16.93 8.17 -12.55
CA ALA A 236 17.62 9.02 -11.59
C ALA A 236 17.30 8.57 -10.17
N ARG A 237 18.35 8.19 -9.43
CA ARG A 237 18.25 7.69 -8.04
C ARG A 237 17.37 6.44 -7.89
N THR A 238 17.29 5.60 -8.92
CA THR A 238 16.52 4.35 -8.92
C THR A 238 16.96 3.41 -7.80
N GLU A 239 18.27 3.24 -7.61
CA GLU A 239 18.85 2.46 -6.50
C GLU A 239 18.33 2.94 -5.14
N THR A 240 18.47 4.25 -4.84
CA THR A 240 17.99 4.85 -3.58
C THR A 240 16.48 4.70 -3.39
N ALA A 241 15.70 4.77 -4.48
CA ALA A 241 14.26 4.60 -4.41
C ALA A 241 13.86 3.14 -4.13
N ILE A 242 14.62 2.18 -4.66
CA ILE A 242 14.48 0.76 -4.38
C ILE A 242 14.88 0.47 -2.93
N ASP A 243 15.99 1.01 -2.43
CA ASP A 243 16.38 0.86 -1.02
C ASP A 243 15.30 1.42 -0.09
N GLY A 244 14.71 2.56 -0.44
CA GLY A 244 13.57 3.14 0.28
C GLY A 244 12.31 2.28 0.25
N LEU A 245 12.06 1.57 -0.86
CA LEU A 245 10.97 0.60 -0.99
C LEU A 245 11.24 -0.65 -0.14
N LEU A 246 12.46 -1.19 -0.18
CA LEU A 246 12.88 -2.38 0.57
C LEU A 246 12.89 -2.12 2.09
N ALA A 247 13.07 -0.87 2.51
CA ALA A 247 12.95 -0.45 3.92
C ALA A 247 11.50 -0.40 4.45
N LEU A 248 10.49 -0.73 3.64
CA LEU A 248 9.09 -0.81 4.06
C LEU A 248 8.78 -2.17 4.68
N GLY A 249 8.20 -2.13 5.90
CA GLY A 249 7.87 -3.35 6.62
C GLY A 249 9.10 -4.22 6.90
N HIS A 250 8.89 -5.48 7.27
CA HIS A 250 9.99 -6.44 7.38
C HIS A 250 10.31 -7.09 6.03
N THR A 251 9.29 -7.55 5.31
CA THR A 251 9.42 -8.20 3.98
C THR A 251 8.57 -7.53 2.89
N SER A 252 7.60 -6.69 3.28
CA SER A 252 6.61 -6.07 2.39
C SER A 252 7.22 -5.30 1.22
N GLY A 253 8.34 -4.61 1.45
CA GLY A 253 9.09 -3.93 0.40
C GLY A 253 9.59 -4.87 -0.69
N ALA A 254 10.17 -6.01 -0.28
CA ALA A 254 10.66 -7.04 -1.19
C ALA A 254 9.51 -7.73 -1.93
N ASP A 255 8.44 -8.12 -1.22
CA ASP A 255 7.23 -8.70 -1.82
C ASP A 255 6.60 -7.76 -2.88
N THR A 256 6.53 -6.45 -2.58
CA THR A 256 6.05 -5.43 -3.53
C THR A 256 6.96 -5.32 -4.76
N LEU A 257 8.28 -5.31 -4.58
CA LEU A 257 9.24 -5.24 -5.69
C LEU A 257 9.17 -6.49 -6.57
N LEU A 258 9.06 -7.68 -5.95
CA LEU A 258 8.81 -8.94 -6.67
C LEU A 258 7.52 -8.85 -7.49
N GLY A 259 6.44 -8.34 -6.88
CA GLY A 259 5.17 -8.10 -7.57
C GLY A 259 5.32 -7.20 -8.79
N PHE A 260 6.02 -6.08 -8.66
CA PHE A 260 6.27 -5.18 -9.80
C PHE A 260 7.09 -5.87 -10.89
N TRP A 261 8.13 -6.62 -10.52
CA TRP A 261 8.96 -7.41 -11.43
C TRP A 261 8.16 -8.46 -12.21
N LEU A 262 7.28 -9.20 -11.53
CA LEU A 262 6.42 -10.20 -12.17
C LEU A 262 5.35 -9.54 -13.05
N GLY A 263 4.75 -8.45 -12.57
CA GLY A 263 3.75 -7.68 -13.30
C GLY A 263 4.29 -7.10 -14.60
N GLN A 264 5.51 -6.55 -14.59
CA GLN A 264 6.12 -6.02 -15.81
C GLN A 264 6.33 -7.11 -16.87
N GLN A 265 6.61 -8.35 -16.49
CA GLN A 265 6.78 -9.46 -17.45
C GLN A 265 5.48 -9.87 -18.16
N ILE A 266 4.32 -9.50 -17.60
CA ILE A 266 3.00 -9.82 -18.16
C ILE A 266 2.55 -8.73 -19.13
N VAL A 267 2.73 -7.47 -18.74
CA VAL A 267 2.26 -6.32 -19.51
C VAL A 267 3.16 -6.09 -20.72
N LYS A 268 2.55 -6.04 -21.91
CA LYS A 268 3.25 -5.64 -23.13
C LYS A 268 3.56 -4.14 -23.03
N GLY A 269 4.81 -3.78 -23.30
CA GLY A 269 5.24 -2.37 -23.36
C GLY A 269 4.69 -1.70 -24.61
#